data_AF-A0A838H3D4-F1
#
_entry.id   AF-A0A838H3D4-F1
#
_cell.length_a   1.000
_cell.length_b   1.000
_cell.length_c   1.000
_cell.angle_alpha   90.00
_cell.angle_beta   90.00
_cell.angle_gamma   90.00
#
_symmetry.space_group_name_H-M   'P 1'
#
loop_
_entity.id
_entity.type
_entity.pdbx_description
1 polymer ?
#
loop_
_entity_poly.entity_id
_entity_poly.type
_entity_poly.pdbx_seq_one_letter_code
_entity_poly.pdbx_strand_id
1 'polypeptide(L)'
;LLLDEPTNDLDIETLTVVEDFLDRWPGTLVVVSHDRYFLERVCDTIWALLGDGSIVMLPGGVDDYLRRRAAGAETTRRTTKQPGSPTETASSAAVRRAARKELAKLDRQLSKVNASIEALHAEMVAHASDFERLGTLGTELNGRTADRDVLEVAWLEAAERADS
;
A
#
# COMPACT_ATOMS: atom_id res chain seq x y z
N LEU A 1 7.69 7.44 21.28
CA LEU A 1 6.24 7.43 21.01
C LEU A 1 5.96 6.24 20.11
N LEU A 2 4.97 5.41 20.43
CA LEU A 2 4.59 4.25 19.63
C LEU A 2 3.13 4.44 19.21
N LEU A 3 2.85 4.43 17.92
CA LEU A 3 1.51 4.62 17.35
C LEU A 3 1.16 3.39 16.52
N ASP A 4 0.00 2.82 16.78
CA ASP A 4 -0.54 1.67 16.04
C ASP A 4 -1.85 2.11 15.38
N GLU A 5 -1.85 2.12 14.04
CA GLU A 5 -2.93 2.62 13.18
C GLU A 5 -3.49 4.01 13.55
N PRO A 6 -2.65 5.06 13.67
CA PRO A 6 -3.12 6.39 14.05
C PRO A 6 -4.03 7.04 13.00
N THR A 7 -4.07 6.53 11.77
CA THR A 7 -4.82 7.10 10.64
C THR A 7 -6.25 6.57 10.52
N ASN A 8 -6.60 5.48 11.21
CA ASN A 8 -7.84 4.74 10.99
C ASN A 8 -9.11 5.51 11.38
N ASP A 9 -9.02 6.49 12.28
CA ASP A 9 -10.17 7.21 12.84
C ASP A 9 -10.03 8.75 12.79
N LEU A 10 -9.09 9.27 12.00
CA LEU A 10 -8.82 10.71 11.91
C LEU A 10 -9.32 11.31 10.60
N ASP A 11 -9.97 12.47 10.67
CA ASP A 11 -10.26 13.28 9.49
C ASP A 11 -8.99 13.98 8.97
N ILE A 12 -9.04 14.48 7.73
CA ILE A 12 -7.89 15.08 7.03
C ILE A 12 -7.33 16.29 7.79
N GLU A 13 -8.20 17.07 8.44
CA GLU A 13 -7.79 18.23 9.23
C GLU A 13 -7.04 17.79 10.50
N THR A 14 -7.53 16.76 11.21
CA THR A 14 -6.84 16.23 12.39
C THR A 14 -5.56 15.50 12.03
N LEU A 15 -5.52 14.81 10.88
CA LEU A 15 -4.27 14.27 10.33
C LEU A 15 -3.26 15.40 10.22
N THR A 16 -3.54 16.46 9.47
CA THR A 16 -2.62 17.60 9.28
C THR A 16 -2.07 18.16 10.61
N VAL A 17 -2.87 18.20 11.68
CA VAL A 17 -2.42 18.63 13.01
C VAL A 17 -1.49 17.61 13.69
N VAL A 18 -1.84 16.32 13.62
CA VAL A 18 -0.99 15.22 14.13
C VAL A 18 0.33 15.19 13.39
N GLU A 19 0.27 15.33 12.08
CA GLU A 19 1.39 15.44 11.17
C GLU A 19 2.36 16.56 11.58
N ASP A 20 1.85 17.79 11.74
CA ASP A 20 2.62 18.97 12.19
C ASP A 20 3.23 18.79 13.60
N PHE A 21 2.53 18.06 14.46
CA PHE A 21 3.00 17.75 15.81
C PHE A 21 4.13 16.74 15.79
N LEU A 22 4.02 15.69 14.98
CA LEU A 22 5.01 14.63 14.86
C LEU A 22 6.30 15.14 14.21
N ASP A 23 6.22 16.07 13.25
CA ASP A 23 7.39 16.72 12.64
C ASP A 23 8.26 17.47 13.67
N ARG A 24 7.66 17.96 14.76
CA ARG A 24 8.34 18.71 15.83
C ARG A 24 8.63 17.85 17.06
N TRP A 25 8.34 16.55 17.00
CA TRP A 25 8.49 15.66 18.16
C TRP A 25 9.98 15.43 18.47
N PRO A 26 10.47 15.79 19.66
CA PRO A 26 11.91 15.78 19.96
C PRO A 26 12.47 14.39 20.33
N GLY A 27 11.74 13.30 20.04
CA GLY A 27 12.10 11.95 20.48
C GLY A 27 11.92 10.90 19.39
N THR A 28 12.21 9.64 19.71
CA THR A 28 11.99 8.52 18.78
C THR A 28 10.51 8.24 18.62
N LEU A 29 10.07 8.16 17.37
CA LEU A 29 8.73 7.77 16.96
C LEU A 29 8.80 6.40 16.26
N VAL A 30 7.89 5.51 16.62
CA VAL A 30 7.66 4.24 15.91
C VAL A 30 6.19 4.22 15.54
N VAL A 31 5.90 4.12 14.24
CA VAL A 31 4.54 4.08 13.70
C VAL A 31 4.33 2.76 12.99
N VAL A 32 3.21 2.12 13.28
CA VAL A 32 2.61 1.07 12.46
C VAL A 32 1.38 1.69 11.81
N SER A 33 1.34 1.71 10.48
CA SER A 33 0.21 2.20 9.72
C SER A 33 0.22 1.55 8.34
N HIS A 34 -0.96 1.40 7.75
CA HIS A 34 -1.10 1.00 6.34
C HIS A 34 -1.09 2.21 5.38
N ASP A 35 -1.12 3.45 5.88
CA ASP A 35 -1.11 4.66 5.05
C ASP A 35 0.31 5.02 4.62
N ARG A 36 0.62 4.74 3.35
CA ARG A 36 1.92 5.09 2.74
C ARG A 36 2.23 6.58 2.83
N TYR A 37 1.26 7.45 2.55
CA TYR A 37 1.51 8.89 2.49
C TYR A 37 1.84 9.44 3.86
N PHE A 38 1.12 8.97 4.89
CA PHE A 38 1.42 9.32 6.28
C PHE A 38 2.82 8.83 6.69
N LEU A 39 3.16 7.57 6.39
CA LEU A 39 4.48 7.02 6.71
C LEU A 39 5.61 7.77 6.01
N GLU A 40 5.47 8.07 4.72
CA GLU A 40 6.49 8.78 3.94
C GLU A 40 6.67 10.23 4.37
N ARG A 41 5.63 10.86 4.93
CA ARG A 41 5.69 12.25 5.38
C ARG A 41 6.20 12.39 6.82
N VAL A 42 5.85 11.46 7.73
CA VAL A 42 6.23 11.54 9.16
C VAL A 42 7.54 10.81 9.48
N CYS A 43 7.85 9.72 8.78
CA CYS A 43 8.95 8.82 9.17
C CYS A 43 10.19 9.02 8.30
N ASP A 44 11.35 9.16 8.95
CA ASP A 44 12.65 9.26 8.26
C ASP A 44 13.08 7.94 7.60
N THR A 45 12.66 6.81 8.16
CA THR A 45 12.99 5.47 7.68
C THR A 45 11.78 4.56 7.72
N ILE A 46 11.58 3.81 6.65
CA ILE A 46 10.48 2.83 6.54
C ILE A 46 11.05 1.42 6.63
N TRP A 47 10.36 0.57 7.37
CA TRP A 47 10.69 -0.84 7.53
C TRP A 47 9.49 -1.68 7.12
N ALA A 48 9.72 -2.74 6.36
CA ALA A 48 8.69 -3.73 6.03
C ALA A 48 8.89 -4.99 6.87
N LEU A 49 7.80 -5.44 7.49
CA LEU A 49 7.68 -6.79 8.02
C LEU A 49 7.32 -7.72 6.85
N LEU A 50 8.17 -8.70 6.59
CA LEU A 50 7.96 -9.72 5.57
C LEU A 50 7.14 -10.88 6.16
N GLY A 51 6.44 -11.63 5.30
CA GLY A 51 5.59 -12.74 5.71
C GLY A 51 6.32 -13.91 6.40
N ASP A 52 7.65 -13.94 6.34
CA ASP A 52 8.50 -14.89 7.07
C ASP A 52 8.89 -14.40 8.48
N GLY A 53 8.33 -13.27 8.92
CA GLY A 53 8.62 -12.63 10.20
C GLY A 53 9.93 -11.84 10.22
N SER A 54 10.64 -11.75 9.09
CA SER A 54 11.84 -10.91 9.00
C SER A 54 11.45 -9.44 8.76
N ILE A 55 12.32 -8.52 9.20
CA ILE A 55 12.11 -7.08 9.02
C ILE A 55 13.23 -6.56 8.13
N VAL A 56 12.86 -5.84 7.07
CA VAL A 56 13.80 -5.22 6.14
C VAL A 56 13.62 -3.72 6.11
N MET A 57 14.74 -2.99 6.19
CA MET A 57 14.74 -1.56 5.96
C MET A 57 14.55 -1.27 4.46
N LEU A 58 13.77 -0.23 4.18
CA LEU A 58 13.44 0.27 2.86
C LEU A 58 14.00 1.70 2.69
N PRO A 59 15.24 1.85 2.20
CA PRO A 59 15.87 3.16 2.02
C PRO A 59 15.14 4.07 1.03
N GLY A 60 14.35 3.50 0.11
CA GLY A 60 13.50 4.25 -0.82
C GLY A 60 12.01 4.12 -0.50
N GLY A 61 11.67 3.88 0.77
CA GLY A 61 10.29 3.77 1.23
C GLY A 61 9.51 2.61 0.62
N VAL A 62 8.18 2.75 0.57
CA VAL A 62 7.28 1.71 0.04
C VAL A 62 7.56 1.43 -1.44
N ASP A 63 8.00 2.43 -2.21
CA ASP A 63 8.42 2.24 -3.60
C ASP A 63 9.61 1.27 -3.73
N ASP A 64 10.56 1.27 -2.79
CA ASP A 64 11.66 0.31 -2.80
C ASP A 64 11.20 -1.11 -2.53
N TYR A 65 10.19 -1.27 -1.65
CA TYR A 65 9.54 -2.55 -1.42
C TYR A 65 8.86 -3.08 -2.69
N LEU A 66 8.09 -2.23 -3.38
CA LEU A 66 7.44 -2.58 -4.65
C LEU A 66 8.47 -2.97 -5.74
N ARG A 67 9.57 -2.22 -5.87
CA ARG A 67 10.66 -2.54 -6.81
C ARG A 67 11.34 -3.86 -6.50
N ARG A 68 11.70 -4.10 -5.24
CA ARG A 68 12.35 -5.35 -4.81
C ARG A 68 11.46 -6.56 -5.06
N ARG A 69 10.15 -6.43 -4.84
CA ARG A 69 9.17 -7.48 -5.15
C ARG A 69 9.08 -7.77 -6.65
N ALA A 70 9.07 -6.72 -7.49
CA ALA A 70 9.10 -6.87 -8.94
C ALA A 70 10.38 -7.59 -9.44
N ALA A 71 11.54 -7.25 -8.86
CA ALA A 71 12.82 -7.89 -9.20
C ALA A 71 12.95 -9.35 -8.66
N GLY A 72 12.39 -9.63 -7.47
CA GLY A 72 12.36 -10.97 -6.88
C GLY A 72 11.45 -11.95 -7.66
N ALA A 73 10.37 -11.44 -8.23
CA ALA A 73 9.48 -12.22 -9.12
C ALA A 73 10.21 -12.67 -10.40
N GLU A 74 11.13 -11.86 -10.95
CA GLU A 74 11.90 -12.19 -12.16
C GLU A 74 13.02 -13.20 -11.88
N THR A 75 13.65 -13.15 -10.70
CA THR A 75 14.72 -14.09 -10.31
C THR A 75 14.16 -15.49 -10.01
N THR A 76 13.01 -15.58 -9.35
CA THR A 76 12.34 -16.87 -9.03
C THR A 76 11.90 -17.62 -10.31
N ARG A 77 11.66 -16.87 -11.39
CA ARG A 77 11.30 -17.40 -12.72
C ARG A 77 12.46 -18.13 -13.42
N ARG A 78 13.71 -17.80 -13.08
CA ARG A 78 14.91 -18.43 -13.68
C ARG A 78 15.41 -19.67 -12.93
N THR A 79 15.06 -19.86 -11.66
CA THR A 79 15.62 -20.92 -10.81
C THR A 79 14.73 -22.17 -10.66
N THR A 80 13.48 -22.15 -11.11
CA THR A 80 12.49 -23.23 -10.86
C THR A 80 12.51 -24.40 -11.88
N LYS A 81 13.64 -24.65 -12.56
CA LYS A 81 13.80 -25.79 -13.49
C LYS A 81 14.61 -26.93 -12.86
N GLN A 82 14.10 -27.57 -11.82
CA GLN A 82 14.55 -28.92 -11.42
C GLN A 82 13.43 -29.71 -10.70
N PRO A 83 13.21 -31.00 -11.02
CA PRO A 83 12.06 -31.76 -10.53
C PRO A 83 12.39 -32.66 -9.33
N GLY A 84 11.57 -32.57 -8.29
CA GLY A 84 11.52 -33.50 -7.14
C GLY A 84 10.08 -33.58 -6.61
N SER A 85 9.62 -34.78 -6.28
CA SER A 85 8.24 -35.29 -6.39
C SER A 85 7.42 -35.29 -5.05
N PRO A 86 6.22 -35.91 -4.93
CA PRO A 86 4.93 -35.26 -4.59
C PRO A 86 4.43 -35.69 -3.19
N THR A 87 3.44 -35.09 -2.51
CA THR A 87 1.99 -35.36 -2.72
C THR A 87 1.06 -34.38 -1.96
N GLU A 88 1.56 -33.43 -1.15
CA GLU A 88 0.73 -32.37 -0.52
C GLU A 88 0.77 -31.02 -1.27
N THR A 89 1.58 -30.94 -2.33
CA THR A 89 2.01 -29.68 -2.95
C THR A 89 1.15 -29.23 -4.13
N ALA A 90 0.26 -30.07 -4.68
CA ALA A 90 -0.53 -29.72 -5.85
C ALA A 90 -1.65 -28.71 -5.53
N SER A 91 -2.32 -28.86 -4.37
CA SER A 91 -3.33 -27.89 -3.91
C SER A 91 -2.68 -26.58 -3.46
N SER A 92 -1.58 -26.63 -2.69
CA SER A 92 -0.89 -25.42 -2.24
C SER A 92 -0.24 -24.65 -3.39
N ALA A 93 0.32 -25.33 -4.39
CA ALA A 93 0.86 -24.67 -5.58
C ALA A 93 -0.23 -24.03 -6.45
N ALA A 94 -1.41 -24.66 -6.56
CA ALA A 94 -2.56 -24.09 -7.27
C ALA A 94 -3.11 -22.86 -6.53
N VAL A 95 -3.21 -22.91 -5.20
CA VAL A 95 -3.62 -21.78 -4.34
C VAL A 95 -2.65 -20.60 -4.50
N ARG A 96 -1.34 -20.83 -4.39
CA ARG A 96 -0.34 -19.77 -4.62
C ARG A 96 -0.41 -19.16 -6.01
N ARG A 97 -0.66 -19.98 -7.04
CA ARG A 97 -0.78 -19.48 -8.43
C ARG A 97 -2.04 -18.64 -8.62
N ALA A 98 -3.16 -19.04 -8.00
CA ALA A 98 -4.39 -18.28 -8.01
C ALA A 98 -4.21 -16.94 -7.28
N ALA A 99 -3.61 -16.95 -6.08
CA ALA A 99 -3.28 -15.76 -5.30
C ALA A 99 -2.37 -14.78 -6.07
N ARG A 100 -1.33 -15.27 -6.77
CA ARG A 100 -0.48 -14.43 -7.65
C ARG A 100 -1.25 -13.80 -8.81
N LYS A 101 -2.23 -14.50 -9.38
CA LYS A 101 -3.07 -13.95 -10.45
C LYS A 101 -4.02 -12.89 -9.91
N GLU A 102 -4.53 -13.09 -8.70
CA GLU A 102 -5.38 -12.14 -7.99
C GLU A 102 -4.61 -10.86 -7.63
N LEU A 103 -3.39 -10.98 -7.10
CA LEU A 103 -2.46 -9.86 -6.88
C LEU A 103 -2.26 -9.03 -8.15
N ALA A 104 -1.92 -9.67 -9.27
CA ALA A 104 -1.71 -8.97 -10.53
C ALA A 104 -2.98 -8.28 -11.06
N LYS A 105 -4.18 -8.75 -10.67
CA LYS A 105 -5.44 -8.09 -10.97
C LYS A 105 -5.64 -6.88 -10.06
N LEU A 106 -5.42 -7.05 -8.76
CA LEU A 106 -5.56 -6.00 -7.75
C LEU A 106 -4.56 -4.86 -8.01
N ASP A 107 -3.31 -5.14 -8.40
CA ASP A 107 -2.32 -4.14 -8.84
C ASP A 107 -2.85 -3.24 -9.97
N ARG A 108 -3.51 -3.85 -10.98
CA ARG A 108 -4.09 -3.11 -12.10
C ARG A 108 -5.27 -2.25 -11.67
N GLN A 109 -6.07 -2.75 -10.73
CA GLN A 109 -7.20 -2.00 -10.18
C GLN A 109 -6.69 -0.80 -9.36
N LEU A 110 -5.70 -1.02 -8.50
CA LEU A 110 -5.03 0.03 -7.71
C LEU A 110 -4.41 1.10 -8.62
N SER A 111 -3.67 0.70 -9.65
CA SER A 111 -3.11 1.64 -10.63
C SER A 111 -4.18 2.50 -11.31
N LYS A 112 -5.34 1.90 -11.66
CA LYS A 112 -6.45 2.64 -12.26
C LYS A 112 -7.13 3.59 -11.29
N VAL A 113 -7.33 3.18 -10.03
CA VAL A 113 -7.92 4.03 -9.00
C VAL A 113 -7.00 5.20 -8.67
N ASN A 114 -5.69 4.94 -8.51
CA ASN A 114 -4.69 5.99 -8.29
C ASN A 114 -4.65 7.00 -9.44
N ALA A 115 -4.69 6.55 -10.70
CA ALA A 115 -4.78 7.46 -11.84
C ALA A 115 -6.08 8.30 -11.84
N SER A 116 -7.19 7.74 -11.36
CA SER A 116 -8.45 8.49 -11.20
C SER A 116 -8.36 9.52 -10.08
N ILE A 117 -7.68 9.21 -8.97
CA ILE A 117 -7.43 10.14 -7.87
C ILE A 117 -6.57 11.31 -8.35
N GLU A 118 -5.48 11.03 -9.07
CA GLU A 118 -4.63 12.07 -9.66
C GLU A 118 -5.40 12.99 -10.62
N ALA A 119 -6.27 12.42 -11.47
CA ALA A 119 -7.13 13.20 -12.36
C ALA A 119 -8.12 14.10 -11.58
N LEU A 120 -8.74 13.57 -10.52
CA LEU A 120 -9.64 14.34 -9.66
C LEU A 120 -8.92 15.49 -8.96
N HIS A 121 -7.71 15.27 -8.45
CA HIS A 121 -6.88 16.34 -7.89
C HIS A 121 -6.56 17.41 -8.93
N ALA A 122 -6.22 17.03 -10.16
CA ALA A 122 -5.96 17.97 -11.24
C ALA A 122 -7.21 18.80 -11.59
N GLU A 123 -8.39 18.17 -11.63
CA GLU A 123 -9.66 18.87 -11.83
C GLU A 123 -9.97 19.84 -10.68
N MET A 124 -9.73 19.44 -9.42
CA MET A 124 -9.91 20.32 -8.26
C MET A 124 -9.01 21.55 -8.35
N VAL A 125 -7.75 21.39 -8.76
CA VAL A 125 -6.82 22.51 -8.98
C VAL A 125 -7.31 23.42 -10.11
N ALA A 126 -7.80 22.84 -11.21
CA ALA A 126 -8.34 23.60 -12.35
C ALA A 126 -9.60 24.40 -11.99
N HIS A 127 -10.39 23.90 -11.04
CA HIS A 127 -11.65 24.48 -10.58
C HIS A 127 -11.56 25.09 -9.18
N ALA A 128 -10.37 25.53 -8.75
CA ALA A 128 -10.10 26.00 -7.38
C ALA A 128 -11.00 27.15 -6.88
N SER A 129 -11.64 27.90 -7.79
CA SER A 129 -12.56 29.01 -7.45
C SER A 129 -14.05 28.63 -7.48
N ASP A 130 -14.40 27.40 -7.89
CA ASP A 130 -15.79 26.93 -7.99
C ASP A 130 -16.11 26.00 -6.80
N PHE A 131 -16.64 26.59 -5.73
CA PHE A 131 -16.90 25.88 -4.48
C PHE A 131 -17.94 24.77 -4.58
N GLU A 132 -18.94 24.90 -5.46
CA GLU A 132 -19.97 23.86 -5.66
C GLU A 132 -19.35 22.66 -6.38
N ARG A 133 -18.57 22.93 -7.44
CA ARG A 133 -17.84 21.90 -8.17
C ARG A 133 -16.79 21.21 -7.29
N LEU A 134 -16.06 21.96 -6.46
CA LEU A 134 -15.10 21.40 -5.51
C LEU A 134 -15.76 20.45 -4.49
N GLY A 135 -16.96 20.77 -4.00
CA GLY A 135 -17.71 19.88 -3.12
C GLY A 135 -18.05 18.54 -3.78
N THR A 136 -18.47 18.57 -5.06
CA THR A 136 -18.71 17.34 -5.83
C THR A 136 -17.45 16.52 -6.05
N LEU A 137 -16.35 17.18 -6.45
CA LEU A 137 -15.07 16.53 -6.71
C LEU A 137 -14.46 15.94 -5.43
N GLY A 138 -14.59 16.62 -4.29
CA GLY A 138 -14.15 16.09 -2.99
C GLY A 138 -14.91 14.85 -2.57
N THR A 139 -16.22 14.79 -2.82
CA THR A 139 -17.03 13.60 -2.55
C THR A 139 -16.59 12.41 -3.43
N GLU A 140 -16.36 12.66 -4.72
CA GLU A 140 -15.84 11.64 -5.64
C GLU A 140 -14.44 11.16 -5.25
N LEU A 141 -13.56 12.08 -4.86
CA LEU A 141 -12.21 11.79 -4.39
C LEU A 141 -12.20 10.92 -3.14
N ASN A 142 -13.06 11.23 -2.15
CA ASN A 142 -13.21 10.41 -0.95
C ASN A 142 -13.69 8.99 -1.31
N GLY A 143 -14.65 8.87 -2.23
CA GLY A 143 -15.10 7.57 -2.72
C GLY A 143 -13.99 6.77 -3.40
N ARG A 144 -13.17 7.41 -4.24
CA ARG A 144 -12.01 6.74 -4.89
C ARG A 144 -10.92 6.36 -3.91
N THR A 145 -10.72 7.17 -2.88
CA THR A 145 -9.76 6.86 -1.82
C THR A 145 -10.21 5.65 -1.01
N ALA A 146 -11.49 5.59 -0.62
CA ALA A 146 -12.05 4.40 0.04
C ALA A 146 -11.99 3.15 -0.86
N ASP A 147 -12.26 3.28 -2.16
CA ASP A 147 -12.10 2.18 -3.13
C ASP A 147 -10.65 1.66 -3.17
N ARG A 148 -9.66 2.56 -3.10
CA ARG A 148 -8.23 2.19 -3.07
C ARG A 148 -7.92 1.41 -1.80
N ASP A 149 -8.33 1.90 -0.64
CA ASP A 149 -8.00 1.29 0.64
C ASP A 149 -8.57 -0.14 0.75
N VAL A 150 -9.81 -0.36 0.26
CA VAL A 150 -10.39 -1.71 0.16
C VAL A 150 -9.58 -2.63 -0.76
N LEU A 151 -9.10 -2.12 -1.89
CA LEU A 151 -8.28 -2.89 -2.82
C LEU A 151 -6.90 -3.21 -2.23
N GLU A 152 -6.33 -2.31 -1.42
CA GLU A 152 -5.05 -2.52 -0.73
C GLU A 152 -5.18 -3.64 0.32
N VAL A 153 -6.24 -3.63 1.14
CA VAL A 153 -6.51 -4.72 2.10
C VAL A 153 -6.66 -6.06 1.36
N ALA A 154 -7.48 -6.11 0.31
CA ALA A 154 -7.64 -7.32 -0.49
C ALA A 154 -6.32 -7.79 -1.13
N TRP A 155 -5.45 -6.85 -1.49
CA TRP A 155 -4.14 -7.15 -2.04
C TRP A 155 -3.21 -7.76 -0.99
N LEU A 156 -3.23 -7.26 0.24
CA LEU A 156 -2.45 -7.80 1.36
C LEU A 156 -2.88 -9.24 1.67
N GLU A 157 -4.19 -9.50 1.78
CA GLU A 157 -4.72 -10.85 1.98
C GLU A 157 -4.34 -11.80 0.83
N ALA A 158 -4.34 -11.31 -0.41
CA ALA A 158 -3.87 -12.08 -1.56
C ALA A 158 -2.36 -12.32 -1.54
N ALA A 159 -1.58 -11.43 -0.93
CA ALA A 159 -0.14 -11.59 -0.76
C ALA A 159 0.19 -12.70 0.25
N GLU A 160 -0.46 -12.70 1.41
CA GLU A 160 -0.27 -13.75 2.42
C GLU A 160 -0.59 -15.14 1.87
N ARG A 161 -1.68 -15.26 1.10
CA ARG A 161 -2.07 -16.51 0.42
C ARG A 161 -1.09 -16.93 -0.67
N ALA A 162 -0.32 -16.01 -1.25
CA ALA A 162 0.68 -16.31 -2.25
C ALA A 162 2.01 -16.82 -1.64
N ASP A 163 2.24 -16.50 -0.37
CA ASP A 163 3.45 -16.86 0.39
C ASP A 163 3.27 -18.12 1.26
N SER A 164 2.01 -18.48 1.59
CA SER A 164 1.62 -19.74 2.25
C SER A 164 1.76 -20.99 1.36
#